data_AF-A0ABD1LXZ1-F1
#
_entry.id   AF-A0ABD1LXZ1-F1
#
_cell.length_a   1.000
_cell.length_b   1.000
_cell.length_c   1.000
_cell.angle_alpha   90.00
_cell.angle_beta   90.00
_cell.angle_gamma   90.00
#
_symmetry.space_group_name_H-M   'P 1'
#
loop_
_entity.id
_entity.type
_entity.pdbx_description
1 polymer ?
#
loop_
_entity_poly.entity_id
_entity_poly.type
_entity_poly.pdbx_seq_one_letter_code
_entity_poly.pdbx_strand_id
1 'polypeptide(L)'
;MASPNTNHEKSWVVGRVMALSKVVKEKVLGICRLTKEIAKDDPRKVIHSLKVGLSISMVSLLYYYQPLYENFGLSAMWAVMTVVVVFEYTVGATLGKGLNRAIATFGAGALGVGAHYLASLAGTTGEPILIGTFVFVQAAIASFIRFFPKVKARYDYGMLIFILTFSLISVSGFRDDEVLKLAHQRLSTIVIGGSACVMISIFVCPVWASEEFHYSISNELEILGNFLEAFVHEYFKISKEGDSKDKSLLEGYKKVLNSKCSADSLANFARWEPGHGKFKFRHPWDLYLKIGAISRQCAYRMEALNAHLNSNIQVYTS
;
A
#
# COMPACT_ATOMS: atom_id res chain seq x y z
N MET A 1 -42.53 -17.75 50.97
CA MET A 1 -42.54 -18.39 49.64
C MET A 1 -41.39 -17.81 48.84
N ALA A 2 -40.21 -18.45 48.84
CA ALA A 2 -39.03 -17.96 48.12
C ALA A 2 -38.99 -18.61 46.73
N SER A 3 -38.91 -17.80 45.68
CA SER A 3 -38.98 -18.23 44.27
C SER A 3 -37.72 -19.01 43.85
N PRO A 4 -37.82 -20.24 43.31
CA PRO A 4 -36.66 -21.07 42.92
C PRO A 4 -35.94 -20.59 41.64
N ASN A 5 -36.45 -19.56 40.96
CA ASN A 5 -36.09 -19.30 39.57
C ASN A 5 -34.80 -18.47 39.37
N THR A 6 -34.30 -17.82 40.43
CA THR A 6 -33.19 -16.85 40.31
C THR A 6 -31.79 -17.49 40.24
N ASN A 7 -31.61 -18.72 40.73
CA ASN A 7 -30.31 -19.40 40.73
C ASN A 7 -30.01 -20.09 39.38
N HIS A 8 -31.03 -20.59 38.68
CA HIS A 8 -30.87 -21.22 37.37
C HIS A 8 -30.52 -20.21 36.28
N GLU A 9 -31.14 -19.03 36.32
CA GLU A 9 -30.89 -17.93 35.38
C GLU A 9 -29.48 -17.34 35.57
N LYS A 10 -29.04 -17.14 36.82
CA LYS A 10 -27.67 -16.69 37.13
C LYS A 10 -26.61 -17.70 36.68
N SER A 11 -26.83 -19.00 36.90
CA SER A 11 -25.91 -20.06 36.45
C SER A 11 -25.78 -20.10 34.93
N TRP A 12 -26.88 -19.94 34.20
CA TRP A 12 -26.89 -19.93 32.73
C TRP A 12 -26.21 -18.69 32.14
N VAL A 13 -26.40 -17.51 32.74
CA VAL A 13 -25.72 -16.27 32.32
C VAL A 13 -24.21 -16.37 32.58
N VAL A 14 -23.80 -16.88 33.75
CA VAL A 14 -22.39 -17.09 34.10
C VAL A 14 -21.73 -18.11 33.16
N GLY A 15 -22.42 -19.18 32.79
CA GLY A 15 -21.96 -20.15 31.79
C GLY A 15 -21.73 -19.53 30.41
N ARG A 16 -22.63 -18.65 29.94
CA ARG A 16 -22.45 -17.93 28.66
C ARG A 16 -21.28 -16.94 28.70
N VAL A 17 -21.10 -16.21 29.79
CA VAL A 17 -19.97 -15.27 29.95
C VAL A 17 -18.62 -16.01 29.95
N MET A 18 -18.54 -17.15 30.64
CA MET A 18 -17.32 -17.97 30.63
C MET A 18 -17.03 -18.59 29.26
N ALA A 19 -18.06 -19.04 28.53
CA ALA A 19 -17.90 -19.53 27.16
C ALA A 19 -17.41 -18.43 26.21
N LEU A 20 -17.97 -17.22 26.31
CA LEU A 20 -17.54 -16.06 25.53
C LEU A 20 -16.08 -15.70 25.83
N SER A 21 -15.68 -15.71 27.10
CA SER A 21 -14.30 -15.46 27.54
C SER A 21 -13.32 -16.49 26.97
N LYS A 22 -13.69 -17.78 26.96
CA LYS A 22 -12.87 -18.84 26.34
C LYS A 22 -12.69 -18.64 24.83
N VAL A 23 -13.77 -18.33 24.11
CA VAL A 23 -13.73 -18.05 22.67
C VAL A 23 -12.87 -16.82 22.36
N VAL A 24 -12.98 -15.76 23.17
CA VAL A 24 -12.13 -14.57 23.04
C VAL A 24 -10.66 -14.93 23.29
N LYS A 25 -10.38 -15.71 24.33
CA LYS A 25 -9.01 -16.13 24.68
C LYS A 25 -8.38 -16.98 23.58
N GLU A 26 -9.10 -17.92 22.99
CA GLU A 26 -8.62 -18.74 21.87
C GLU A 26 -8.36 -17.90 20.62
N LYS A 27 -9.26 -16.95 20.30
CA LYS A 27 -9.03 -16.00 19.21
C LYS A 27 -7.79 -15.13 19.43
N VAL A 28 -7.61 -14.61 20.65
CA VAL A 28 -6.42 -13.83 21.02
C VAL A 28 -5.16 -14.69 20.91
N LEU A 29 -5.19 -15.94 21.38
CA LEU A 29 -4.06 -16.86 21.28
C LEU A 29 -3.70 -17.19 19.82
N GLY A 30 -4.72 -17.38 18.97
CA GLY A 30 -4.56 -17.57 17.53
C GLY A 30 -3.92 -16.35 16.86
N ILE A 31 -4.38 -15.15 17.19
CA ILE A 31 -3.78 -13.89 16.71
C ILE A 31 -2.32 -13.79 17.18
N CYS A 32 -2.01 -14.11 18.45
CA CYS A 32 -0.65 -14.07 18.95
C CYS A 32 0.28 -15.06 18.23
N ARG A 33 -0.19 -16.27 17.90
CA ARG A 33 0.58 -17.25 17.12
C ARG A 33 0.86 -16.74 15.72
N LEU A 34 -0.17 -16.23 15.05
CA LEU A 34 -0.07 -15.69 13.69
C LEU A 34 0.85 -14.45 13.65
N THR A 35 0.77 -13.55 14.63
CA THR A 35 1.70 -12.42 14.77
C THR A 35 3.14 -12.90 14.99
N LYS A 36 3.34 -13.97 15.78
CA LYS A 36 4.66 -14.56 16.00
C LYS A 36 5.23 -15.19 14.72
N GLU A 37 4.39 -15.81 13.90
CA GLU A 37 4.78 -16.34 12.58
C GLU A 37 5.14 -15.20 11.63
N ILE A 38 4.30 -14.16 11.49
CA ILE A 38 4.59 -12.99 10.66
C ILE A 38 5.91 -12.31 11.07
N ALA A 39 6.14 -12.18 12.38
CA ALA A 39 7.36 -11.58 12.92
C ALA A 39 8.62 -12.43 12.65
N LYS A 40 8.47 -13.76 12.59
CA LYS A 40 9.57 -14.67 12.26
C LYS A 40 9.85 -14.71 10.75
N ASP A 41 8.80 -14.69 9.94
CA ASP A 41 8.90 -14.78 8.48
C ASP A 41 9.54 -13.52 7.89
N ASP A 42 9.17 -12.33 8.37
CA ASP A 42 9.79 -11.08 7.95
C ASP A 42 9.89 -10.07 9.12
N PRO A 43 11.01 -10.05 9.86
CA PRO A 43 11.19 -9.15 11.00
C PRO A 43 11.10 -7.67 10.60
N ARG A 44 11.30 -7.33 9.33
CA ARG A 44 11.20 -5.97 8.81
C ARG A 44 9.77 -5.44 8.87
N LYS A 45 8.74 -6.31 8.87
CA LYS A 45 7.34 -5.90 9.07
C LYS A 45 7.08 -5.38 10.49
N VAL A 46 7.75 -5.95 11.49
CA VAL A 46 7.68 -5.47 12.89
C VAL A 46 8.38 -4.13 13.03
N ILE A 47 9.55 -3.99 12.40
CA ILE A 47 10.26 -2.70 12.36
C ILE A 47 9.38 -1.66 11.65
N HIS A 48 8.75 -2.00 10.52
CA HIS A 48 7.86 -1.10 9.82
C HIS A 48 6.67 -0.63 10.68
N SER A 49 5.99 -1.54 11.39
CA SER A 49 4.88 -1.14 12.27
C SER A 49 5.36 -0.22 13.40
N LEU A 50 6.55 -0.47 13.96
CA LEU A 50 7.18 0.43 14.93
C LEU A 50 7.51 1.81 14.33
N LYS A 51 8.00 1.87 13.09
CA LYS A 51 8.27 3.14 12.38
C LYS A 51 7.01 3.96 12.17
N VAL A 52 5.90 3.32 11.79
CA VAL A 52 4.60 4.00 11.63
C VAL A 52 4.16 4.58 12.97
N GLY A 53 4.23 3.78 14.05
CA GLY A 53 3.93 4.25 15.40
C GLY A 53 4.81 5.42 15.83
N LEU A 54 6.13 5.31 15.62
CA LEU A 54 7.10 6.38 15.91
C LEU A 54 6.78 7.67 15.12
N SER A 55 6.37 7.53 13.86
CA SER A 55 6.01 8.68 13.02
C SER A 55 4.76 9.39 13.53
N ILE A 56 3.73 8.64 13.91
CA ILE A 56 2.50 9.19 14.49
C ILE A 56 2.81 9.87 15.82
N SER A 57 3.61 9.24 16.68
CA SER A 57 4.03 9.81 17.97
C SER A 57 4.85 11.08 17.77
N MET A 58 5.83 11.08 16.86
CA MET A 58 6.65 12.25 16.56
C MET A 58 5.80 13.42 16.05
N VAL A 59 4.91 13.18 15.08
CA VAL A 59 4.02 14.22 14.54
C VAL A 59 3.06 14.72 15.62
N SER A 60 2.49 13.83 16.44
CA SER A 60 1.61 14.22 17.55
C SER A 60 2.35 15.06 18.60
N LEU A 61 3.60 14.72 18.94
CA LEU A 61 4.41 15.46 19.89
C LEU A 61 4.78 16.86 19.39
N LEU A 62 5.04 17.01 18.09
CA LEU A 62 5.28 18.33 17.47
C LEU A 62 4.08 19.28 17.65
N TYR A 63 2.85 18.76 17.73
CA TYR A 63 1.66 19.57 17.99
C TYR A 63 1.50 20.03 19.43
N TYR A 64 2.08 19.33 20.40
CA TYR A 64 2.09 19.80 21.79
C TYR A 64 3.09 20.94 22.01
N TYR A 65 3.91 21.28 21.01
CA TYR A 65 4.80 22.43 21.07
C TYR A 65 4.02 23.73 20.78
N GLN A 66 3.94 24.62 21.77
CA GLN A 66 3.04 25.79 21.84
C GLN A 66 2.93 26.65 20.56
N PRO A 67 4.03 27.04 19.86
CA PRO A 67 3.92 27.85 18.64
C PRO A 67 3.34 27.11 17.42
N LEU A 68 3.34 25.77 17.42
CA LEU A 68 2.69 24.95 16.38
C LEU A 68 1.22 24.69 16.71
N TYR A 69 0.86 24.63 18.00
CA TYR A 69 -0.53 24.48 18.44
C TYR A 69 -1.39 25.69 18.07
N GLU A 70 -0.90 26.91 18.35
CA GLU A 70 -1.65 28.15 18.08
C GLU A 70 -1.89 28.40 16.57
N ASN A 71 -0.99 27.93 15.70
CA ASN A 71 -1.10 28.11 14.24
C ASN A 71 -1.90 27.01 13.52
N PHE A 72 -2.09 25.83 14.14
CA PHE A 72 -2.55 24.62 13.44
C PHE A 72 -3.61 23.77 14.18
N GLY A 73 -4.25 24.27 15.25
CA GLY A 73 -5.13 23.49 16.15
C GLY A 73 -6.11 22.48 15.51
N LEU A 74 -6.88 22.86 14.47
CA LEU A 74 -7.76 21.94 13.71
C LEU A 74 -7.05 21.19 12.57
N SER A 75 -5.85 21.62 12.18
CA SER A 75 -5.03 21.04 11.12
C SER A 75 -4.21 19.83 11.58
N ALA A 76 -4.11 19.58 12.90
CA ALA A 76 -3.36 18.46 13.47
C ALA A 76 -3.82 17.08 12.99
N MET A 77 -5.14 16.92 12.82
CA MET A 77 -5.72 15.70 12.25
C MET A 77 -5.17 15.43 10.84
N TRP A 78 -4.93 16.46 10.02
CA TRP A 78 -4.45 16.31 8.66
C TRP A 78 -3.02 15.80 8.57
N ALA A 79 -2.15 16.18 9.51
CA ALA A 79 -0.79 15.65 9.55
C ALA A 79 -0.75 14.19 10.00
N VAL A 80 -1.52 13.82 11.04
CA VAL A 80 -1.64 12.41 11.46
C VAL A 80 -2.23 11.55 10.34
N MET A 81 -3.29 12.02 9.69
CA MET A 81 -3.86 11.36 8.51
C MET A 81 -2.85 11.28 7.35
N THR A 82 -1.96 12.25 7.22
CA THR A 82 -0.89 12.18 6.21
C THR A 82 0.06 11.04 6.54
N VAL A 83 0.49 10.88 7.79
CA VAL A 83 1.34 9.75 8.19
C VAL A 83 0.68 8.43 7.87
N VAL A 84 -0.57 8.23 8.29
CA VAL A 84 -1.31 6.98 8.09
C VAL A 84 -1.45 6.61 6.61
N VAL A 85 -1.64 7.60 5.74
CA VAL A 85 -1.94 7.35 4.31
C VAL A 85 -0.68 7.32 3.43
N VAL A 86 0.39 8.02 3.84
CA VAL A 86 1.63 8.15 3.06
C VAL A 86 2.68 7.12 3.47
N PHE A 87 2.74 6.74 4.75
CA PHE A 87 3.77 5.83 5.22
C PHE A 87 3.56 4.44 4.63
N GLU A 88 4.56 3.96 3.89
CA GLU A 88 4.54 2.71 3.15
C GLU A 88 5.68 1.80 3.57
N TYR A 89 5.60 0.52 3.18
CA TYR A 89 6.59 -0.48 3.58
C TYR A 89 8.02 -0.10 3.15
N THR A 90 8.16 0.42 1.93
CA THR A 90 9.46 0.82 1.36
C THR A 90 9.64 2.33 1.39
N VAL A 91 10.91 2.77 1.41
CA VAL A 91 11.29 4.19 1.36
C VAL A 91 10.79 4.81 0.05
N GLY A 92 11.01 4.16 -1.10
CA GLY A 92 10.56 4.65 -2.40
C GLY A 92 9.04 4.83 -2.50
N ALA A 93 8.25 3.92 -1.94
CA ALA A 93 6.79 4.05 -1.91
C ALA A 93 6.35 5.23 -1.02
N THR A 94 6.98 5.41 0.14
CA THR A 94 6.69 6.52 1.06
C THR A 94 7.02 7.87 0.43
N LEU A 95 8.19 7.99 -0.19
CA LEU A 95 8.61 9.19 -0.93
C LEU A 95 7.66 9.50 -2.09
N GLY A 96 7.35 8.50 -2.93
CA GLY A 96 6.47 8.65 -4.08
C GLY A 96 5.05 9.07 -3.68
N LYS A 97 4.46 8.43 -2.66
CA LYS A 97 3.15 8.83 -2.12
C LYS A 97 3.18 10.21 -1.48
N GLY A 98 4.22 10.53 -0.71
CA GLY A 98 4.37 11.82 -0.04
C GLY A 98 4.44 12.97 -1.03
N LEU A 99 5.29 12.85 -2.06
CA LEU A 99 5.42 13.85 -3.10
C LEU A 99 4.14 13.96 -3.94
N ASN A 100 3.53 12.84 -4.32
CA ASN A 100 2.24 12.85 -5.03
C ASN A 100 1.16 13.60 -4.23
N ARG A 101 1.09 13.39 -2.90
CA ARG A 101 0.15 14.10 -2.02
C ARG A 101 0.45 15.61 -1.99
N ALA A 102 1.71 15.99 -1.84
CA ALA A 102 2.12 17.40 -1.79
C ALA A 102 1.80 18.14 -3.09
N ILE A 103 2.16 17.57 -4.25
CA ILE A 103 1.87 18.16 -5.57
C ILE A 103 0.36 18.24 -5.81
N ALA A 104 -0.38 17.17 -5.50
CA ALA A 104 -1.83 17.13 -5.64
C ALA A 104 -2.52 18.20 -4.77
N THR A 105 -2.12 18.33 -3.50
CA THR A 105 -2.69 19.35 -2.61
C THR A 105 -2.30 20.75 -3.02
N PHE A 106 -1.06 20.99 -3.46
CA PHE A 106 -0.65 22.29 -3.97
C PHE A 106 -1.47 22.69 -5.21
N GLY A 107 -1.55 21.80 -6.21
CA GLY A 107 -2.31 22.06 -7.44
C GLY A 107 -3.80 22.24 -7.17
N ALA A 108 -4.39 21.40 -6.32
CA ALA A 108 -5.79 21.51 -5.93
C ALA A 108 -6.08 22.76 -5.11
N GLY A 109 -5.17 23.18 -4.25
CA GLY A 109 -5.30 24.41 -3.46
C GLY A 109 -5.20 25.65 -4.34
N ALA A 110 -4.21 25.71 -5.25
CA ALA A 110 -4.08 26.82 -6.20
C ALA A 110 -5.32 26.95 -7.09
N LEU A 111 -5.82 25.83 -7.64
CA LEU A 111 -7.04 25.82 -8.45
C LEU A 111 -8.28 26.14 -7.62
N GLY A 112 -8.37 25.66 -6.38
CA GLY A 112 -9.50 25.95 -5.49
C GLY A 112 -9.60 27.44 -5.14
N VAL A 113 -8.46 28.08 -4.85
CA VAL A 113 -8.38 29.54 -4.66
C VAL A 113 -8.79 30.28 -5.94
N GLY A 114 -8.32 29.83 -7.10
CA GLY A 114 -8.72 30.39 -8.39
C GLY A 114 -10.22 30.24 -8.68
N ALA A 115 -10.79 29.08 -8.38
CA ALA A 115 -12.22 28.82 -8.54
C ALA A 115 -13.07 29.71 -7.63
N HIS A 116 -12.65 29.90 -6.37
CA HIS A 116 -13.30 30.82 -5.44
C HIS A 116 -13.23 32.27 -5.92
N TYR A 117 -12.05 32.72 -6.36
CA TYR A 117 -11.87 34.07 -6.89
C TYR A 117 -12.74 34.34 -8.13
N LEU A 118 -12.89 33.36 -9.03
CA LEU A 118 -13.75 33.49 -10.20
C LEU A 118 -15.24 33.46 -9.81
N ALA A 119 -15.62 32.69 -8.80
CA ALA A 119 -17.00 32.59 -8.36
C ALA A 119 -17.46 33.85 -7.61
N SER A 120 -16.58 34.48 -6.83
CA SER A 120 -16.93 35.71 -6.10
C SER A 120 -17.22 36.91 -7.02
N LEU A 121 -16.70 36.89 -8.26
CA LEU A 121 -17.05 37.88 -9.30
C LEU A 121 -18.50 37.77 -9.79
N ALA A 122 -19.18 36.64 -9.55
CA ALA A 122 -20.55 36.41 -10.03
C ALA A 122 -21.65 36.87 -9.04
N GLY A 123 -21.27 37.48 -7.92
CA GLY A 123 -22.18 37.96 -6.90
C GLY A 123 -22.77 36.85 -6.03
N THR A 124 -23.50 37.24 -4.98
CA THR A 124 -23.93 36.37 -3.87
C THR A 124 -24.82 35.19 -4.28
N THR A 125 -25.64 35.34 -5.32
CA THR A 125 -26.51 34.27 -5.82
C THR A 125 -25.79 33.35 -6.81
N GLY A 126 -24.83 33.88 -7.57
CA GLY A 126 -24.10 33.14 -8.62
C GLY A 126 -22.89 32.36 -8.11
N GLU A 127 -22.27 32.84 -7.04
CA GLU A 127 -21.09 32.24 -6.40
C GLU A 127 -21.27 30.75 -6.03
N PRO A 128 -22.30 30.33 -5.28
CA PRO A 128 -22.46 28.91 -4.92
C PRO A 128 -22.74 28.02 -6.13
N ILE A 129 -23.43 28.55 -7.16
CA ILE A 129 -23.73 27.82 -8.40
C ILE A 129 -22.44 27.59 -9.18
N LEU A 130 -21.57 28.61 -9.29
CA LEU A 130 -20.28 28.49 -9.98
C LEU A 130 -19.31 27.56 -9.23
N ILE A 131 -19.20 27.68 -7.90
CA ILE A 131 -18.37 26.77 -7.09
C ILE A 131 -18.83 25.33 -7.28
N GLY A 132 -20.14 25.06 -7.18
CA GLY A 132 -20.70 23.73 -7.41
C GLY A 132 -20.38 23.21 -8.82
N THR A 133 -20.48 24.07 -9.83
CA THR A 133 -20.12 23.74 -11.22
C THR A 133 -18.64 23.40 -11.36
N PHE A 134 -17.74 24.20 -10.78
CA PHE A 134 -16.30 23.94 -10.82
C PHE A 134 -15.93 22.62 -10.14
N VAL A 135 -16.50 22.35 -8.97
CA VAL A 135 -16.30 21.08 -8.24
C VAL A 135 -16.79 19.89 -9.08
N PHE A 136 -17.97 20.00 -9.69
CA PHE A 136 -18.50 18.94 -10.55
C PHE A 136 -17.58 18.67 -11.75
N VAL A 137 -17.21 19.71 -12.50
CA VAL A 137 -16.36 19.59 -13.70
C VAL A 137 -14.98 19.04 -13.33
N GLN A 138 -14.35 19.58 -12.28
CA GLN A 138 -13.06 19.13 -11.81
C GLN A 138 -13.10 17.65 -11.38
N ALA A 139 -14.09 17.26 -10.58
CA ALA A 139 -14.24 15.88 -10.11
C ALA A 139 -14.51 14.90 -11.26
N ALA A 140 -15.34 15.29 -12.25
CA ALA A 140 -15.64 14.48 -13.42
C ALA A 140 -14.40 14.27 -14.29
N ILE A 141 -13.67 15.34 -14.62
CA ILE A 141 -12.43 15.28 -15.42
C ILE A 141 -11.38 14.44 -14.70
N ALA A 142 -11.12 14.72 -13.42
CA ALA A 142 -10.12 14.00 -12.64
C ALA A 142 -10.48 12.51 -12.49
N SER A 143 -11.76 12.19 -12.31
CA SER A 143 -12.23 10.80 -12.24
C SER A 143 -12.09 10.08 -13.58
N PHE A 144 -12.37 10.76 -14.69
CA PHE A 144 -12.18 10.20 -16.02
C PHE A 144 -10.69 9.91 -16.31
N ILE A 145 -9.80 10.85 -15.96
CA ILE A 145 -8.35 10.70 -16.11
C ILE A 145 -7.82 9.45 -15.36
N ARG A 146 -8.44 9.06 -14.24
CA ARG A 146 -8.06 7.87 -13.46
C ARG A 146 -8.34 6.55 -14.17
N PHE A 147 -9.17 6.51 -15.22
CA PHE A 147 -9.37 5.29 -16.00
C PHE A 147 -8.19 4.95 -16.91
N PHE A 148 -7.31 5.91 -17.22
CA PHE A 148 -6.11 5.64 -18.01
C PHE A 148 -5.12 4.79 -17.20
N PRO A 149 -4.76 3.57 -17.66
CA PRO A 149 -3.93 2.65 -16.88
C PRO A 149 -2.56 3.23 -16.46
N LYS A 150 -1.95 4.04 -17.34
CA LYS A 150 -0.67 4.71 -17.05
C LYS A 150 -0.78 5.72 -15.90
N VAL A 151 -1.88 6.45 -15.83
CA VAL A 151 -2.14 7.42 -14.75
C VAL A 151 -2.51 6.66 -13.49
N LYS A 152 -3.39 5.67 -13.59
CA LYS A 152 -3.82 4.85 -12.45
C LYS A 152 -2.63 4.18 -11.75
N ALA A 153 -1.69 3.63 -12.50
CA ALA A 153 -0.53 2.95 -11.92
C ALA A 153 0.41 3.88 -11.15
N ARG A 154 0.49 5.18 -11.50
CA ARG A 154 1.48 6.11 -10.94
C ARG A 154 0.92 7.20 -10.04
N TYR A 155 -0.31 7.65 -10.31
CA TYR A 155 -0.88 8.87 -9.78
C TYR A 155 -2.30 8.69 -9.22
N ASP A 156 -2.86 7.47 -9.15
CA ASP A 156 -4.25 7.27 -8.68
C ASP A 156 -4.49 7.88 -7.29
N TYR A 157 -3.55 7.67 -6.36
CA TYR A 157 -3.57 8.30 -5.05
C TYR A 157 -3.51 9.83 -5.12
N GLY A 158 -2.62 10.39 -5.94
CA GLY A 158 -2.53 11.84 -6.14
C GLY A 158 -3.82 12.44 -6.72
N MET A 159 -4.45 11.76 -7.68
CA MET A 159 -5.73 12.18 -8.27
C MET A 159 -6.86 12.16 -7.26
N LEU A 160 -6.93 11.14 -6.38
CA LEU A 160 -7.88 11.10 -5.27
C LEU A 160 -7.69 12.28 -4.31
N ILE A 161 -6.45 12.55 -3.91
CA ILE A 161 -6.13 13.68 -3.03
C ILE A 161 -6.44 15.00 -3.72
N PHE A 162 -6.18 15.12 -5.02
CA PHE A 162 -6.48 16.31 -5.80
C PHE A 162 -7.98 16.61 -5.81
N ILE A 163 -8.82 15.61 -6.13
CA ILE A 163 -10.29 15.75 -6.06
C ILE A 163 -10.73 16.15 -4.66
N LEU A 164 -10.34 15.39 -3.65
CA LEU A 164 -10.72 15.66 -2.26
C LEU A 164 -10.29 17.07 -1.81
N THR A 165 -9.08 17.49 -2.21
CA THR A 165 -8.53 18.77 -1.78
C THR A 165 -9.21 19.95 -2.46
N PHE A 166 -9.43 19.85 -3.77
CA PHE A 166 -10.11 20.89 -4.54
C PHE A 166 -11.55 21.06 -4.05
N SER A 167 -12.29 19.96 -3.87
CA SER A 167 -13.67 20.00 -3.38
C SER A 167 -13.76 20.62 -1.99
N LEU A 168 -12.87 20.23 -1.07
CA LEU A 168 -12.86 20.79 0.28
C LEU A 168 -12.49 22.28 0.29
N ILE A 169 -11.45 22.70 -0.43
CA ILE A 169 -11.02 24.10 -0.44
C ILE A 169 -12.08 24.99 -1.11
N SER A 170 -12.69 24.53 -2.21
CA SER A 170 -13.71 25.30 -2.92
C SER A 170 -15.00 25.43 -2.11
N VAL A 171 -15.45 24.36 -1.44
CA VAL A 171 -16.68 24.38 -0.63
C VAL A 171 -16.48 25.07 0.72
N SER A 172 -15.33 24.88 1.37
CA SER A 172 -15.02 25.57 2.64
C SER A 172 -14.74 27.05 2.42
N GLY A 173 -14.13 27.43 1.30
CA GLY A 173 -13.87 28.84 0.98
C GLY A 173 -15.13 29.68 0.87
N PHE A 174 -16.23 29.10 0.38
CA PHE A 174 -17.54 29.76 0.36
C PHE A 174 -18.04 30.17 1.77
N ARG A 175 -17.58 29.50 2.84
CA ARG A 175 -18.04 29.73 4.21
C ARG A 175 -17.09 30.60 5.04
N ASP A 176 -15.83 30.74 4.62
CA ASP A 176 -14.77 31.45 5.33
C ASP A 176 -13.90 32.24 4.33
N ASP A 177 -13.80 33.56 4.53
CA ASP A 177 -13.04 34.50 3.67
C ASP A 177 -11.51 34.22 3.63
N GLU A 178 -11.00 33.24 4.37
CA GLU A 178 -9.57 32.90 4.48
C GLU A 178 -9.16 31.66 3.67
N VAL A 179 -9.64 31.51 2.43
CA VAL A 179 -9.36 30.35 1.54
C VAL A 179 -7.85 30.10 1.37
N LEU A 180 -7.06 31.18 1.29
CA LEU A 180 -5.60 31.10 1.14
C LEU A 180 -4.94 30.53 2.40
N LYS A 181 -5.41 30.92 3.59
CA LYS A 181 -4.92 30.40 4.87
C LYS A 181 -5.25 28.92 5.02
N LEU A 182 -6.46 28.52 4.63
CA LEU A 182 -6.88 27.11 4.61
C LEU A 182 -5.99 26.26 3.69
N ALA A 183 -5.75 26.73 2.46
CA ALA A 183 -4.87 26.06 1.50
C ALA A 183 -3.42 25.95 2.03
N HIS A 184 -2.90 27.04 2.59
CA HIS A 184 -1.56 27.08 3.17
C HIS A 184 -1.42 26.14 4.37
N GLN A 185 -2.37 26.17 5.31
CA GLN A 185 -2.39 25.29 6.48
C GLN A 185 -2.44 23.81 6.10
N ARG A 186 -3.16 23.46 5.03
CA ARG A 186 -3.25 22.09 4.56
C ARG A 186 -1.97 21.62 3.88
N LEU A 187 -1.35 22.49 3.09
CA LEU A 187 -0.08 22.18 2.45
C LEU A 187 1.03 22.01 3.50
N SER A 188 1.14 22.91 4.46
CA SER A 188 2.18 22.86 5.49
C SER A 188 2.04 21.63 6.38
N THR A 189 0.84 21.24 6.80
CA THR A 189 0.66 20.01 7.61
C THR A 189 0.95 18.73 6.84
N ILE A 190 0.70 18.70 5.53
CA ILE A 190 1.11 17.60 4.65
C ILE A 190 2.64 17.54 4.54
N VAL A 191 3.31 18.68 4.37
CA VAL A 191 4.77 18.75 4.30
C VAL A 191 5.40 18.30 5.62
N ILE A 192 4.89 18.77 6.76
CA ILE A 192 5.36 18.35 8.09
C ILE A 192 5.18 16.85 8.27
N GLY A 193 3.95 16.33 8.09
CA GLY A 193 3.67 14.90 8.23
C GLY A 193 4.49 14.03 7.26
N GLY A 194 4.54 14.43 5.99
CA GLY A 194 5.31 13.73 4.96
C GLY A 194 6.81 13.73 5.23
N SER A 195 7.37 14.85 5.69
CA SER A 195 8.79 14.96 6.05
C SER A 195 9.15 14.03 7.21
N ALA A 196 8.31 13.95 8.24
CA ALA A 196 8.50 13.03 9.36
C ALA A 196 8.48 11.56 8.88
N CYS A 197 7.54 11.20 7.99
CA CYS A 197 7.51 9.86 7.39
C CYS A 197 8.79 9.53 6.63
N VAL A 198 9.24 10.46 5.79
CA VAL A 198 10.44 10.29 4.97
C VAL A 198 11.67 10.14 5.87
N MET A 199 11.83 11.02 6.86
CA MET A 199 12.94 10.93 7.81
C MET A 199 12.96 9.58 8.52
N ILE A 200 11.84 9.16 9.11
CA ILE A 200 11.79 7.89 9.86
C ILE A 200 12.01 6.69 8.93
N SER A 201 11.44 6.71 7.72
CA SER A 201 11.62 5.61 6.77
C SER A 201 13.07 5.43 6.32
N ILE A 202 13.83 6.53 6.18
CA ILE A 202 15.24 6.53 5.77
C ILE A 202 16.18 6.21 6.95
N PHE A 203 15.98 6.84 8.11
CA PHE A 203 16.93 6.77 9.22
C PHE A 203 16.71 5.55 10.14
N VAL A 204 15.50 5.03 10.24
CA VAL A 204 15.20 3.87 11.09
C VAL A 204 15.15 2.63 10.20
N CYS A 205 16.23 1.83 10.18
CA CYS A 205 16.33 0.53 9.50
C CYS A 205 15.68 0.51 8.10
N PRO A 206 16.21 1.25 7.11
CA PRO A 206 15.54 1.48 5.83
C PRO A 206 15.23 0.18 5.09
N VAL A 207 14.07 0.17 4.41
CA VAL A 207 13.66 -0.93 3.53
C VAL A 207 13.53 -0.38 2.12
N TRP A 208 14.40 -0.85 1.22
CA TRP A 208 14.50 -0.32 -0.13
C TRP A 208 13.72 -1.19 -1.12
N ALA A 209 12.86 -0.57 -1.93
CA ALA A 209 12.10 -1.21 -2.99
C ALA A 209 13.00 -1.79 -4.08
N SER A 210 14.13 -1.15 -4.34
CA SER A 210 15.16 -1.63 -5.27
C SER A 210 15.79 -2.95 -4.84
N GLU A 211 16.12 -3.10 -3.55
CA GLU A 211 16.65 -4.35 -2.99
C GLU A 211 15.59 -5.45 -3.03
N GLU A 212 14.35 -5.13 -2.64
CA GLU A 212 13.20 -6.05 -2.76
C GLU A 212 12.99 -6.50 -4.20
N PHE A 213 13.10 -5.56 -5.15
CA PHE A 213 12.94 -5.90 -6.56
C PHE A 213 14.03 -6.84 -7.04
N HIS A 214 15.28 -6.58 -6.66
CA HIS A 214 16.40 -7.44 -7.01
C HIS A 214 16.27 -8.84 -6.40
N TYR A 215 15.90 -8.92 -5.12
CA TYR A 215 15.64 -10.18 -4.45
C TYR A 215 14.50 -10.95 -5.12
N SER A 216 13.39 -10.28 -5.46
CA SER A 216 12.26 -10.90 -6.16
C SER A 216 12.69 -11.50 -7.50
N ILE A 217 13.46 -10.75 -8.31
CA ILE A 217 13.95 -11.25 -9.60
C ILE A 217 14.90 -12.44 -9.42
N SER A 218 15.80 -12.38 -8.44
CA SER A 218 16.71 -13.50 -8.15
C SER A 218 15.94 -14.76 -7.75
N ASN A 219 14.96 -14.62 -6.85
CA ASN A 219 14.14 -15.72 -6.37
C ASN A 219 13.24 -16.29 -7.49
N GLU A 220 12.72 -15.46 -8.39
CA GLU A 220 11.99 -15.93 -9.58
C GLU A 220 12.88 -16.81 -10.48
N LEU A 221 14.13 -16.41 -10.70
CA LEU A 221 15.09 -17.17 -11.50
C LEU A 221 15.48 -18.49 -10.82
N GLU A 222 15.66 -18.48 -9.50
CA GLU A 222 15.93 -19.68 -8.70
C GLU A 222 14.76 -20.67 -8.75
N ILE A 223 13.51 -20.19 -8.61
CA ILE A 223 12.31 -21.02 -8.77
C ILE A 223 12.25 -21.68 -10.15
N LEU A 224 12.59 -20.95 -11.21
CA LEU A 224 12.69 -21.49 -12.56
C LEU A 224 13.78 -22.57 -12.66
N GLY A 225 14.95 -22.33 -12.07
CA GLY A 225 16.05 -23.30 -12.02
C GLY A 225 15.63 -24.59 -11.32
N ASN A 226 15.05 -24.47 -10.12
CA ASN A 226 14.59 -25.60 -9.32
C ASN A 226 13.49 -26.40 -10.04
N PHE A 227 12.60 -25.73 -10.80
CA PHE A 227 11.64 -26.42 -11.65
C PHE A 227 12.34 -27.27 -12.71
N LEU A 228 13.34 -26.73 -13.42
CA LEU A 228 14.05 -27.47 -14.47
C LEU A 228 14.77 -28.70 -13.91
N GLU A 229 15.42 -28.55 -12.76
CA GLU A 229 16.08 -29.67 -12.08
C GLU A 229 15.08 -30.76 -11.69
N ALA A 230 13.97 -30.39 -11.05
CA ALA A 230 12.90 -31.32 -10.69
C ALA A 230 12.26 -31.98 -11.92
N PHE A 231 12.02 -31.22 -12.99
CA PHE A 231 11.46 -31.73 -14.23
C PHE A 231 12.37 -32.78 -14.88
N VAL A 232 13.67 -32.50 -14.99
CA VAL A 232 14.64 -33.44 -15.57
C VAL A 232 14.70 -34.72 -14.73
N HIS A 233 14.72 -34.60 -13.41
CA HIS A 233 14.73 -35.75 -12.51
C HIS A 233 13.48 -36.63 -12.69
N GLU A 234 12.29 -36.05 -12.68
CA GLU A 234 11.03 -36.80 -12.88
C GLU A 234 10.93 -37.39 -14.29
N TYR A 235 11.34 -36.67 -15.33
CA TYR A 235 11.32 -37.17 -16.71
C TYR A 235 12.18 -38.43 -16.88
N PHE A 236 13.40 -38.44 -16.32
CA PHE A 236 14.26 -39.62 -16.35
C PHE A 236 13.83 -40.71 -15.36
N LYS A 237 13.13 -40.37 -14.27
CA LYS A 237 12.60 -41.34 -13.31
C LYS A 237 11.39 -42.09 -13.87
N ILE A 238 10.48 -41.43 -14.59
CA ILE A 238 9.40 -42.09 -15.34
C ILE A 238 9.96 -43.14 -16.31
N SER A 239 11.14 -42.88 -16.88
CA SER A 239 11.84 -43.85 -17.74
C SER A 239 12.41 -45.07 -17.00
N LYS A 240 12.47 -45.08 -15.66
CA LYS A 240 13.18 -46.11 -14.88
C LYS A 240 12.38 -46.78 -13.76
N GLU A 241 11.48 -46.09 -13.03
CA GLU A 241 10.57 -46.70 -12.04
C GLU A 241 9.60 -45.64 -11.43
N GLY A 242 8.33 -46.03 -11.21
CA GLY A 242 7.20 -45.12 -10.92
C GLY A 242 6.94 -44.82 -9.45
N ASP A 243 7.66 -43.84 -8.87
CA ASP A 243 7.24 -43.22 -7.61
C ASP A 243 7.54 -41.70 -7.64
N SER A 244 6.53 -40.83 -7.65
CA SER A 244 6.70 -39.37 -7.80
C SER A 244 6.69 -38.68 -6.43
N LYS A 245 7.67 -37.83 -6.11
CA LYS A 245 7.74 -37.20 -4.76
C LYS A 245 7.84 -35.68 -4.65
N ASP A 246 7.98 -34.92 -5.73
CA ASP A 246 8.12 -33.44 -5.60
C ASP A 246 7.16 -32.62 -6.47
N LYS A 247 5.85 -32.81 -6.27
CA LYS A 247 4.80 -32.02 -6.94
C LYS A 247 4.84 -30.52 -6.59
N SER A 248 5.35 -30.16 -5.42
CA SER A 248 5.42 -28.78 -4.95
C SER A 248 6.44 -27.93 -5.71
N LEU A 249 7.60 -28.50 -6.06
CA LEU A 249 8.64 -27.85 -6.88
C LEU A 249 8.17 -27.69 -8.33
N LEU A 250 7.48 -28.72 -8.84
CA LEU A 250 6.89 -28.71 -10.18
C LEU A 250 5.81 -27.62 -10.34
N GLU A 251 5.18 -27.15 -9.27
CA GLU A 251 4.20 -26.06 -9.32
C GLU A 251 4.77 -24.67 -8.97
N GLY A 252 6.04 -24.60 -8.56
CA GLY A 252 6.69 -23.36 -8.10
C GLY A 252 6.65 -22.23 -9.13
N TYR A 253 6.75 -22.55 -10.43
CA TYR A 253 6.74 -21.56 -11.52
C TYR A 253 5.46 -20.71 -11.57
N LYS A 254 4.33 -21.20 -11.02
CA LYS A 254 3.05 -20.46 -10.99
C LYS A 254 3.16 -19.14 -10.23
N LYS A 255 4.06 -19.05 -9.24
CA LYS A 255 4.35 -17.80 -8.52
C LYS A 255 4.95 -16.75 -9.46
N VAL A 256 5.81 -17.18 -10.38
CA VAL A 256 6.47 -16.30 -11.36
C VAL A 256 5.46 -15.77 -12.38
N LEU A 257 4.51 -16.60 -12.84
CA LEU A 257 3.46 -16.17 -13.79
C LEU A 257 2.67 -14.96 -13.28
N ASN A 258 2.42 -14.89 -11.97
CA ASN A 258 1.62 -13.84 -11.34
C ASN A 258 2.45 -12.64 -10.85
N SER A 259 3.77 -12.59 -11.07
CA SER A 259 4.65 -11.58 -10.48
C SER A 259 4.66 -10.22 -11.17
N LYS A 260 3.98 -10.07 -12.32
CA LYS A 260 4.04 -8.83 -13.12
C LYS A 260 3.65 -7.58 -12.34
N CYS A 261 2.55 -7.64 -11.58
CA CYS A 261 2.02 -6.48 -10.86
C CYS A 261 2.98 -6.01 -9.75
N SER A 262 3.59 -6.95 -9.02
CA SER A 262 4.58 -6.64 -7.98
C SER A 262 5.89 -6.11 -8.59
N ALA A 263 6.34 -6.66 -9.71
CA ALA A 263 7.52 -6.17 -10.42
C ALA A 263 7.33 -4.71 -10.91
N ASP A 264 6.18 -4.42 -11.53
CA ASP A 264 5.85 -3.08 -12.01
C ASP A 264 5.76 -2.05 -10.87
N SER A 265 5.19 -2.42 -9.72
CA SER A 265 5.09 -1.53 -8.56
C SER A 265 6.44 -1.28 -7.90
N LEU A 266 7.25 -2.32 -7.66
CA LEU A 266 8.60 -2.21 -7.11
C LEU A 266 9.51 -1.37 -7.99
N ALA A 267 9.47 -1.55 -9.32
CA ALA A 267 10.23 -0.73 -10.26
C ALA A 267 9.84 0.75 -10.21
N ASN A 268 8.55 1.05 -10.03
CA ASN A 268 8.09 2.43 -9.88
C ASN A 268 8.54 3.03 -8.55
N PHE A 269 8.50 2.27 -7.44
CA PHE A 269 8.97 2.74 -6.14
C PHE A 269 10.48 2.96 -6.12
N ALA A 270 11.26 2.05 -6.72
CA ALA A 270 12.71 2.15 -6.80
C ALA A 270 13.21 3.40 -7.56
N ARG A 271 12.39 3.99 -8.43
CA ARG A 271 12.71 5.27 -9.12
C ARG A 271 12.66 6.49 -8.20
N TRP A 272 11.92 6.41 -7.09
CA TRP A 272 11.80 7.50 -6.12
C TRP A 272 12.91 7.50 -5.07
N GLU A 273 13.69 6.43 -5.00
CA GLU A 273 14.69 6.27 -3.95
C GLU A 273 15.92 7.15 -4.20
N PRO A 274 16.51 7.74 -3.14
CA PRO A 274 17.85 8.28 -3.23
C PRO A 274 18.85 7.17 -3.58
N GLY A 275 20.02 7.53 -4.10
CA GLY A 275 21.09 6.55 -4.30
C GLY A 275 21.52 5.90 -2.98
N HIS A 276 21.59 4.57 -2.94
CA HIS A 276 21.95 3.80 -1.75
C HIS A 276 22.68 2.50 -2.13
N GLY A 277 23.46 1.94 -1.19
CA GLY A 277 24.15 0.66 -1.36
C GLY A 277 24.85 0.51 -2.71
N LYS A 278 24.47 -0.54 -3.46
CA LYS A 278 24.94 -0.82 -4.84
C LYS A 278 24.08 -0.14 -5.91
N PHE A 279 22.93 0.42 -5.53
CA PHE A 279 21.95 1.04 -6.42
C PHE A 279 22.11 2.56 -6.42
N LYS A 280 22.96 3.05 -7.34
CA LYS A 280 23.16 4.49 -7.55
C LYS A 280 21.96 5.13 -8.27
N PHE A 281 21.94 6.46 -8.30
CA PHE A 281 20.96 7.23 -9.08
C PHE A 281 20.89 6.77 -10.55
N ARG A 282 19.69 6.85 -11.13
CA ARG A 282 19.40 6.48 -12.53
C ARG A 282 19.71 5.01 -12.86
N HIS A 283 19.55 4.12 -11.89
CA HIS A 283 19.66 2.68 -12.13
C HIS A 283 18.69 2.21 -13.23
N PRO A 284 19.08 1.29 -14.12
CA PRO A 284 18.28 0.92 -15.28
C PRO A 284 17.16 -0.07 -14.91
N TRP A 285 16.16 0.38 -14.15
CA TRP A 285 15.02 -0.44 -13.72
C TRP A 285 14.24 -1.07 -14.88
N ASP A 286 14.27 -0.45 -16.05
CA ASP A 286 13.64 -1.01 -17.26
C ASP A 286 14.32 -2.32 -17.73
N LEU A 287 15.61 -2.54 -17.41
CA LEU A 287 16.27 -3.82 -17.67
C LEU A 287 15.77 -4.92 -16.73
N TYR A 288 15.54 -4.62 -15.45
CA TYR A 288 14.96 -5.57 -14.51
C TYR A 288 13.55 -5.98 -14.92
N LEU A 289 12.73 -5.04 -15.40
CA LEU A 289 11.41 -5.34 -15.95
C LEU A 289 11.49 -6.24 -17.19
N LYS A 290 12.49 -6.06 -18.05
CA LYS A 290 12.74 -6.95 -19.19
C LYS A 290 13.13 -8.36 -18.72
N ILE A 291 14.00 -8.47 -17.72
CA ILE A 291 14.38 -9.76 -17.13
C ILE A 291 13.14 -10.47 -16.59
N GLY A 292 12.33 -9.79 -15.75
CA GLY A 292 11.09 -10.36 -15.23
C GLY A 292 10.08 -10.72 -16.33
N ALA A 293 10.06 -10.01 -17.47
CA ALA A 293 9.25 -10.40 -18.62
C ALA A 293 9.73 -11.70 -19.28
N ILE A 294 11.04 -11.87 -19.45
CA ILE A 294 11.63 -13.09 -20.00
C ILE A 294 11.45 -14.26 -19.04
N SER A 295 11.64 -14.06 -17.72
CA SER A 295 11.40 -15.08 -16.69
C SER A 295 9.95 -15.58 -16.76
N ARG A 296 8.97 -14.69 -16.92
CA ARG A 296 7.56 -15.07 -17.10
C ARG A 296 7.32 -15.84 -18.39
N GLN A 297 7.95 -15.45 -19.51
CA GLN A 297 7.87 -16.21 -20.76
C GLN A 297 8.42 -17.63 -20.59
N CYS A 298 9.51 -17.78 -19.83
CA CYS A 298 10.08 -19.08 -19.51
C CYS A 298 9.11 -19.90 -18.64
N ALA A 299 8.50 -19.30 -17.61
CA ALA A 299 7.48 -19.93 -16.79
C ALA A 299 6.27 -20.43 -17.60
N TYR A 300 5.80 -19.69 -18.61
CA TYR A 300 4.73 -20.16 -19.51
C TYR A 300 5.13 -21.41 -20.31
N ARG A 301 6.39 -21.51 -20.73
CA ARG A 301 6.90 -22.72 -21.40
C ARG A 301 7.02 -23.89 -20.44
N MET A 302 7.41 -23.63 -19.19
CA MET A 302 7.45 -24.63 -18.11
C MET A 302 6.07 -25.19 -17.79
N GLU A 303 5.03 -24.37 -17.81
CA GLU A 303 3.64 -24.81 -17.67
C GLU A 303 3.26 -25.84 -18.74
N ALA A 304 3.60 -25.56 -20.00
CA ALA A 304 3.38 -26.50 -21.10
C ALA A 304 4.18 -27.81 -20.95
N LEU A 305 5.45 -27.73 -20.51
CA LEU A 305 6.28 -28.91 -20.23
C LEU A 305 5.68 -29.76 -19.10
N ASN A 306 5.24 -29.12 -18.03
CA ASN A 306 4.60 -29.78 -16.89
C ASN A 306 3.29 -30.46 -17.31
N ALA A 307 2.49 -29.83 -18.17
CA ALA A 307 1.27 -30.43 -18.70
C ALA A 307 1.58 -31.70 -19.51
N HIS A 308 2.61 -31.67 -20.36
CA HIS A 308 3.06 -32.83 -21.13
C HIS A 308 3.62 -33.96 -20.25
N LEU A 309 4.34 -33.63 -19.18
CA LEU A 309 4.82 -34.63 -18.23
C LEU A 309 3.65 -35.35 -17.56
N ASN A 310 2.64 -34.61 -17.11
CA ASN A 310 1.46 -35.17 -16.46
C ASN A 310 0.62 -36.02 -17.42
N SER A 311 0.48 -35.62 -18.68
CA SER A 311 -0.23 -36.44 -19.68
C SER A 311 0.48 -37.77 -19.93
N ASN A 312 1.81 -37.76 -20.01
CA ASN A 312 2.58 -39.00 -20.19
C ASN A 312 2.43 -39.93 -18.99
N ILE A 313 2.50 -39.41 -17.76
CA ILE A 313 2.26 -40.21 -16.54
C ILE A 313 0.89 -40.89 -16.61
N GLN A 314 -0.16 -40.17 -17.00
CA GLN A 314 -1.52 -40.72 -17.09
C GLN A 314 -1.63 -41.89 -18.07
N VAL A 315 -0.95 -41.82 -19.22
CA VAL A 315 -0.91 -42.87 -20.25
C VAL A 315 -0.19 -44.13 -19.74
N TYR A 316 0.85 -44.01 -18.92
CA TYR A 316 1.56 -45.18 -18.36
C TYR A 316 0.83 -45.85 -17.18
N THR A 317 -0.16 -45.17 -16.58
CA THR A 317 -0.94 -45.69 -15.43
C THR A 317 -2.31 -46.27 -15.79
N SER A 318 -2.74 -46.15 -17.05
CA SER A 318 -3.99 -46.74 -17.58
C SER A 318 -3.72 -48.06 -18.29
#